data_AF-A0A1B6BA95-F1
#
_entry.id   AF-A0A1B6BA95-F1
#
_cell.length_a   1.000
_cell.length_b   1.000
_cell.length_c   1.000
_cell.angle_alpha   90.00
_cell.angle_beta   90.00
_cell.angle_gamma   90.00
#
_symmetry.space_group_name_H-M   'P 1'
#
loop_
_entity.id
_entity.type
_entity.pdbx_description
1 polymer ?
#
loop_
_entity_poly.entity_id
_entity_poly.type
_entity_poly.pdbx_seq_one_letter_code
_entity_poly.pdbx_strand_id
1 'polypeptide(L)'
;MELSHSGQYAGTYLTDKAKKSGLNQWGPSDTTRTDGLPVKALTEEWIQDIVKAYGQAAALAKRAGFEMVMVHAGHGWLINQFLSPYFNS
;
A
#
# COMPACT_ATOMS: atom_id res chain seq x y z
N MET A 1 10.35 -3.85 13.79
CA MET A 1 10.21 -3.89 12.32
C MET A 1 8.91 -3.19 11.94
N GLU A 2 8.86 -2.44 10.84
CA GLU A 2 7.61 -1.82 10.35
C GLU A 2 7.15 -2.48 9.05
N LEU A 3 5.87 -2.83 8.98
CA LEU A 3 5.19 -3.37 7.80
C LEU A 3 4.41 -2.26 7.11
N SER A 4 4.54 -2.18 5.80
CA SER A 4 3.99 -1.08 5.04
C SER A 4 3.55 -1.46 3.63
N HIS A 5 2.63 -0.66 3.11
CA HIS A 5 2.21 -0.70 1.72
C HIS A 5 1.87 0.73 1.28
N SER A 6 2.57 1.27 0.29
CA SER A 6 2.46 2.69 -0.08
C SER A 6 1.16 3.05 -0.83
N GLY A 7 0.37 2.05 -1.24
CA GLY A 7 -0.90 2.25 -1.94
C GLY A 7 -0.71 3.08 -3.22
N GLN A 8 -1.48 4.16 -3.38
CA GLN A 8 -1.41 5.01 -4.57
C GLN A 8 -0.09 5.77 -4.76
N TYR A 9 0.85 5.63 -3.82
CA TYR A 9 2.21 6.17 -3.90
C TYR A 9 3.27 5.09 -4.18
N ALA A 10 2.85 3.86 -4.47
CA ALA A 10 3.76 2.78 -4.81
C ALA A 10 4.62 3.14 -6.04
N GLY A 11 5.91 2.83 -5.96
CA GLY A 11 6.85 3.12 -7.05
C GLY A 11 7.25 4.59 -7.20
N THR A 12 6.83 5.49 -6.29
CA THR A 12 7.20 6.92 -6.33
C THR A 12 8.72 7.11 -6.41
N TYR A 13 9.49 6.32 -5.65
CA TYR A 13 10.94 6.39 -5.57
C TYR A 13 11.69 5.41 -6.48
N LEU A 14 11.00 4.76 -7.45
CA LEU A 14 11.69 3.93 -8.43
C LEU A 14 12.53 4.81 -9.36
N THR A 15 13.83 4.53 -9.40
CA THR A 15 14.80 5.21 -10.28
C THR A 15 14.70 4.73 -11.73
N ASP A 16 14.24 3.49 -11.94
CA ASP A 16 13.93 2.94 -13.26
C ASP A 16 12.59 3.49 -13.77
N LYS A 17 12.69 4.48 -14.67
CA LYS A 17 11.53 5.14 -15.27
C LYS A 17 10.65 4.22 -16.11
N ALA A 18 11.24 3.22 -16.76
CA ALA A 18 10.50 2.29 -17.62
C ALA A 18 9.65 1.33 -16.77
N LYS A 19 10.18 0.86 -15.64
CA LYS A 19 9.38 0.10 -14.67
C LYS A 19 8.31 0.95 -14.00
N LYS A 20 8.63 2.21 -13.70
CA LYS A 20 7.69 3.12 -13.04
C LYS A 20 6.44 3.40 -13.88
N SER A 21 6.56 3.58 -15.20
CA SER A 21 5.42 3.86 -16.08
C SER A 21 4.45 2.69 -16.24
N GLY A 22 4.89 1.46 -15.99
CA GLY A 22 4.06 0.25 -16.08
C GLY A 22 3.26 -0.08 -14.82
N LEU A 23 3.42 0.68 -13.73
CA LEU A 23 2.77 0.39 -12.46
C LEU A 23 1.40 1.07 -12.35
N ASN A 24 0.39 0.28 -12.00
CA ASN A 24 -0.87 0.83 -11.51
C ASN A 24 -0.68 1.38 -10.09
N GLN A 25 -1.28 2.53 -9.82
CA GLN A 25 -1.44 3.05 -8.46
C GLN A 25 -2.72 2.47 -7.88
N TRP A 26 -2.65 1.89 -6.68
CA TRP A 26 -3.77 1.19 -6.06
C TRP A 26 -4.23 1.88 -4.78
N GLY A 27 -5.53 2.10 -4.65
CA GLY A 27 -6.13 2.77 -3.49
C GLY A 27 -7.51 2.20 -3.13
N PRO A 28 -8.22 2.84 -2.18
CA PRO A 28 -9.57 2.42 -1.79
C PRO A 28 -10.63 2.72 -2.86
N SER A 29 -10.46 3.79 -3.64
CA SER A 29 -11.43 4.24 -4.66
C SER A 29 -10.72 4.53 -5.98
N ASP A 30 -11.45 4.41 -7.10
CA ASP A 30 -10.99 4.87 -8.41
C ASP A 30 -10.91 6.40 -8.41
N THR A 31 -9.74 6.96 -8.70
CA THR A 31 -9.55 8.42 -8.68
C THR A 31 -8.36 8.84 -9.55
N THR A 32 -8.12 10.14 -9.65
CA THR A 32 -6.91 10.71 -10.26
C THR A 32 -6.19 11.54 -9.23
N ARG A 33 -4.92 11.21 -8.98
CA ARG A 33 -4.08 11.97 -8.04
C ARG A 33 -3.81 13.37 -8.59
N THR A 34 -3.40 14.29 -7.72
CA THR A 34 -3.12 15.69 -8.07
C THR A 34 -2.06 15.88 -9.15
N ASP A 35 -1.19 14.89 -9.39
CA ASP A 35 -0.19 14.89 -10.46
C ASP A 35 -0.65 14.21 -11.75
N GLY A 36 -1.94 13.89 -11.87
CA GLY A 36 -2.56 13.33 -13.07
C GLY A 36 -2.44 11.82 -13.21
N LEU A 37 -1.82 11.11 -12.25
CA LEU A 37 -1.75 9.66 -12.30
C LEU A 37 -3.09 9.00 -11.91
N PRO A 38 -3.61 8.06 -12.70
CA PRO A 38 -4.80 7.32 -12.35
C PRO A 38 -4.52 6.35 -11.20
N VAL A 39 -5.46 6.29 -10.26
CA VAL A 39 -5.49 5.36 -9.14
C VAL A 39 -6.68 4.45 -9.34
N LYS A 40 -6.45 3.15 -9.20
CA LYS A 40 -7.48 2.14 -9.32
C LYS A 40 -7.90 1.63 -7.95
N ALA A 41 -9.19 1.43 -7.76
CA ALA A 41 -9.73 0.78 -6.57
C ALA A 41 -9.19 -0.66 -6.47
N LEU A 42 -8.82 -1.06 -5.26
CA LEU A 42 -8.55 -2.46 -4.96
C LEU A 42 -9.87 -3.24 -4.94
N THR A 43 -9.84 -4.46 -5.50
CA THR A 43 -10.95 -5.39 -5.32
C THR A 43 -10.89 -6.02 -3.92
N GLU A 44 -12.01 -6.59 -3.48
CA GLU A 44 -12.07 -7.28 -2.18
C GLU A 44 -11.06 -8.44 -2.12
N GLU A 45 -10.88 -9.19 -3.20
CA GLU A 45 -9.93 -10.30 -3.29
C GLU A 45 -8.49 -9.81 -3.06
N TRP A 46 -8.12 -8.69 -3.69
CA TRP A 46 -6.78 -8.12 -3.48
C TRP A 46 -6.59 -7.50 -2.10
N ILE A 47 -7.66 -6.97 -1.49
CA ILE A 47 -7.61 -6.55 -0.08
C ILE A 47 -7.31 -7.77 0.81
N GLN A 48 -7.97 -8.91 0.58
CA GLN A 48 -7.69 -10.14 1.34
C GLN A 48 -6.26 -10.65 1.11
N ASP A 49 -5.75 -10.58 -0.12
CA ASP A 49 -4.35 -10.93 -0.42
C ASP A 49 -3.36 -10.03 0.32
N ILE A 50 -3.63 -8.73 0.40
CA ILE A 50 -2.81 -7.78 1.17
C ILE A 50 -2.86 -8.12 2.66
N VAL A 51 -4.04 -8.36 3.24
CA VAL A 51 -4.18 -8.78 4.64
C VAL A 51 -3.35 -10.05 4.92
N LYS A 52 -3.45 -11.04 4.04
CA LYS A 52 -2.65 -12.27 4.13
C LYS A 52 -1.15 -11.99 4.05
N ALA A 53 -0.72 -11.10 3.17
CA ALA A 53 0.68 -10.71 3.03
C ALA A 53 1.23 -10.03 4.31
N TYR A 54 0.45 -9.16 4.95
CA TYR A 54 0.80 -8.59 6.26
C TYR A 54 0.96 -9.68 7.33
N GLY A 55 0.03 -10.65 7.38
CA GLY A 55 0.12 -11.79 8.30
C GLY A 55 1.36 -12.65 8.06
N GLN A 56 1.68 -12.94 6.80
CA GLN A 56 2.89 -13.68 6.42
C GLN A 56 4.18 -12.92 6.79
N ALA A 57 4.22 -11.61 6.55
CA ALA A 57 5.35 -10.76 6.88
C ALA A 57 5.56 -10.68 8.40
N ALA A 58 4.49 -10.56 9.19
CA ALA A 58 4.57 -10.61 10.64
C ALA A 58 5.08 -11.97 11.16
N ALA A 59 4.61 -13.07 10.57
CA ALA A 59 5.09 -14.41 10.92
C ALA A 59 6.58 -14.60 10.58
N LEU A 60 7.04 -14.05 9.45
CA LEU A 60 8.45 -14.05 9.09
C LEU A 60 9.28 -13.22 10.07
N ALA A 61 8.79 -12.04 10.47
CA ALA A 61 9.44 -11.19 11.47
C ALA A 61 9.67 -11.94 12.77
N LYS A 62 8.65 -12.66 13.25
CA LYS A 62 8.73 -13.45 14.47
C LYS A 62 9.79 -14.53 14.36
N ARG A 63 9.83 -15.27 13.23
CA ARG A 63 10.85 -16.29 12.97
C ARG A 63 12.26 -15.71 12.86
N ALA A 64 12.38 -14.48 12.36
CA ALA A 64 13.64 -13.76 12.27
C ALA A 64 14.11 -13.16 13.61
N GLY A 65 13.35 -13.33 14.70
CA GLY A 65 13.72 -12.89 16.04
C GLY A 65 13.24 -11.48 16.42
N PHE A 66 12.43 -10.82 15.58
CA PHE A 66 11.81 -9.56 15.99
C PHE A 66 10.75 -9.79 17.07
N GLU A 67 10.78 -8.97 18.11
CA GLU A 67 9.83 -9.02 19.22
C GLU A 67 8.58 -8.15 18.99
N MET A 68 8.68 -7.18 18.08
CA MET A 68 7.60 -6.26 17.74
C MET A 68 7.53 -6.00 16.22
N VAL A 69 6.28 -5.91 15.74
CA VAL A 69 5.96 -5.34 14.44
C VAL A 69 5.10 -4.10 14.60
N MET A 70 5.35 -3.09 13.76
CA MET A 70 4.50 -1.92 13.61
C MET A 70 3.76 -2.03 12.28
N VAL A 71 2.50 -1.62 12.25
CA VAL A 71 1.70 -1.53 11.03
C VAL A 71 1.63 -0.07 10.62
N HIS A 72 2.15 0.26 9.44
CA HIS A 72 2.19 1.64 8.98
C HIS A 72 0.81 2.12 8.50
N ALA A 73 0.10 2.85 9.36
CA ALA A 73 -1.20 3.44 9.09
C ALA A 73 -1.16 4.97 8.96
N GLY A 74 0.02 5.54 8.67
CA GLY A 74 0.25 6.98 8.53
C GLY A 74 0.69 7.41 7.13
N HIS A 75 1.08 8.68 7.01
CA HIS A 75 1.74 9.29 5.85
C HIS A 75 1.06 9.05 4.48
N GLY A 76 -0.26 8.93 4.45
CA GLY A 76 -1.00 8.70 3.21
C GLY A 76 -0.70 7.34 2.57
N TRP A 77 -0.15 6.36 3.30
CA TRP A 77 0.03 4.99 2.80
C TRP A 77 -1.28 4.20 2.84
N LEU A 78 -1.30 2.99 2.29
CA LEU A 78 -2.53 2.29 1.94
C LEU A 78 -3.55 2.23 3.08
N ILE A 79 -3.13 1.83 4.29
CA ILE A 79 -4.05 1.75 5.43
C ILE A 79 -4.60 3.14 5.79
N ASN A 80 -3.75 4.17 5.76
CA ASN A 80 -4.20 5.55 5.96
C ASN A 80 -5.19 5.99 4.86
N GLN A 81 -5.00 5.55 3.62
CA GLN A 81 -5.90 5.84 2.50
C GLN A 81 -7.29 5.25 2.76
N PHE A 82 -7.38 4.00 3.23
CA PHE A 82 -8.68 3.41 3.61
C PHE A 82 -9.36 4.13 4.78
N LEU A 83 -8.60 4.66 5.74
CA LEU A 83 -9.13 5.32 6.94
C LEU A 83 -9.54 6.79 6.72
N SER A 84 -9.09 7.42 5.64
CA SER A 84 -9.30 8.85 5.40
C SER A 84 -10.39 9.07 4.35
N PRO A 85 -11.44 9.86 4.64
CA PRO A 85 -12.48 10.19 3.66
C PRO A 85 -11.97 11.02 2.48
N TYR A 86 -10.77 11.61 2.61
CA TYR A 86 -10.12 12.29 1.50
C TYR A 86 -9.73 11.32 0.37
N PHE A 87 -9.37 10.08 0.72
CA PHE A 87 -8.95 9.07 -0.25
C PHE A 87 -10.04 8.03 -0.53
N ASN A 88 -10.86 7.71 0.48
CA ASN A 88 -11.90 6.70 0.44
C ASN A 88 -13.28 7.37 0.43
N SER A 89 -13.86 7.50 -0.77
CA SER A 89 -15.14 8.18 -1.05
C SER A 89 -16.21 7.20 -1.47
#